data_AF-A0A8T0ISG1-F1
#
_entry.id   AF-A0A8T0ISG1-F1
#
_cell.length_a   1.000
_cell.length_b   1.000
_cell.length_c   1.000
_cell.angle_alpha   90.00
_cell.angle_beta   90.00
_cell.angle_gamma   90.00
#
_symmetry.space_group_name_H-M   'P 1'
#
loop_
_entity.id
_entity.type
_entity.pdbx_description
1 polymer ?
#
loop_
_entity_poly.entity_id
_entity_poly.type
_entity_poly.pdbx_seq_one_letter_code
_entity_poly.pdbx_strand_id
1 'polypeptide(L)'
;MEADESRTNQAANLMIASLAGNLAHVTCKEPLRVAMANYLRSSMQTAISQDVLEQAVNLVTNDNLDLGCAVIEKAATEKAQRDLEEVIAPVLAV
;
A
#
# COMPACT_ATOMS: atom_id res chain seq x y z
N MET A 1 -5.15 -7.87 -35.59
CA MET A 1 -4.33 -7.69 -34.38
C MET A 1 -4.25 -6.19 -34.20
N GLU A 2 -4.79 -5.52 -33.18
CA GLU A 2 -5.58 -5.91 -32.01
C GLU A 2 -6.76 -4.94 -31.88
N ALA A 3 -7.69 -5.23 -30.98
CA ALA A 3 -8.78 -4.32 -30.65
C ALA A 3 -8.21 -3.01 -30.09
N ASP A 4 -8.66 -1.88 -30.66
CA ASP A 4 -8.61 -0.52 -30.12
C ASP A 4 -7.58 -0.30 -28.99
N GLU A 5 -6.43 0.31 -29.30
CA GLU A 5 -5.34 0.62 -28.35
C GLU A 5 -5.84 1.16 -27.01
N SER A 6 -6.92 1.95 -27.04
CA SER A 6 -7.61 2.46 -25.87
C SER A 6 -8.12 1.35 -24.94
N ARG A 7 -8.73 0.30 -25.49
CA ARG A 7 -9.22 -0.86 -24.73
C ARG A 7 -8.08 -1.68 -24.15
N THR A 8 -6.99 -1.87 -24.90
CA THR A 8 -5.80 -2.59 -24.41
C THR A 8 -5.13 -1.83 -23.27
N ASN A 9 -4.96 -0.51 -23.42
CA ASN A 9 -4.43 0.35 -22.37
C ASN A 9 -5.33 0.31 -21.11
N GLN A 10 -6.64 0.45 -21.28
CA GLN A 10 -7.59 0.39 -20.17
C GLN A 10 -7.56 -0.96 -19.44
N ALA A 11 -7.52 -2.07 -20.19
CA ALA A 11 -7.45 -3.41 -19.59
C ALA A 11 -6.16 -3.63 -18.81
N ALA A 12 -5.03 -3.19 -19.35
CA ALA A 12 -3.74 -3.28 -18.67
C ALA A 12 -3.69 -2.41 -17.40
N ASN A 13 -4.27 -1.21 -17.45
CA ASN A 13 -4.39 -0.32 -16.29
C ASN A 13 -5.23 -0.93 -15.16
N LEU A 14 -6.38 -1.53 -15.49
CA LEU A 14 -7.20 -2.23 -14.50
C LEU A 14 -6.49 -3.44 -13.90
N MET A 15 -5.78 -4.20 -14.73
CA MET A 15 -5.01 -5.37 -14.30
C MET A 15 -3.90 -4.97 -13.33
N ILE A 16 -3.05 -3.99 -13.69
CA ILE A 16 -1.92 -3.60 -12.86
C ILE A 16 -2.38 -2.96 -11.54
N ALA A 17 -3.46 -2.17 -11.57
CA ALA A 17 -4.00 -1.55 -10.37
C ALA A 17 -4.50 -2.59 -9.37
N SER A 18 -5.28 -3.58 -9.83
CA SER A 18 -5.79 -4.67 -8.99
C SER A 18 -4.65 -5.55 -8.44
N LEU A 19 -3.67 -5.87 -9.28
CA LEU A 19 -2.54 -6.71 -8.87
C LEU A 19 -1.64 -6.01 -7.85
N ALA A 20 -1.25 -4.77 -8.13
CA ALA A 20 -0.37 -3.98 -7.27
C ALA A 20 -1.03 -3.68 -5.91
N GLY A 21 -2.31 -3.28 -5.90
CA GLY A 21 -3.06 -3.02 -4.67
C GLY A 21 -3.18 -4.25 -3.79
N ASN A 22 -3.65 -5.38 -4.33
CA ASN A 22 -3.81 -6.61 -3.54
C ASN A 22 -2.48 -7.15 -3.03
N LEU A 23 -1.44 -7.14 -3.85
CA LEU A 23 -0.11 -7.59 -3.44
C LEU A 23 0.50 -6.67 -2.37
N ALA A 24 0.32 -5.35 -2.50
CA ALA A 24 0.75 -4.39 -1.50
C ALA A 24 0.05 -4.63 -0.15
N HIS A 25 -1.29 -4.80 -0.14
CA HIS A 25 -2.07 -5.02 1.07
C HIS A 25 -1.57 -6.23 1.88
N VAL A 26 -1.46 -7.39 1.22
CA VAL A 26 -1.05 -8.64 1.90
C VAL A 26 0.41 -8.60 2.35
N THR A 27 1.25 -7.83 1.66
CA THR A 27 2.68 -7.70 1.99
C THR A 27 2.90 -6.70 3.12
N CYS A 28 2.21 -5.56 3.13
CA CYS A 28 2.51 -4.46 4.03
C CYS A 28 1.86 -4.58 5.41
N LYS A 29 0.75 -5.32 5.55
CA LYS A 29 -0.07 -5.34 6.77
C LYS A 29 0.72 -5.73 8.01
N GLU A 30 1.38 -6.89 8.00
CA GLU A 30 2.11 -7.37 9.17
C GLU A 30 3.37 -6.54 9.47
N PRO A 31 4.23 -6.20 8.47
CA PRO A 31 5.36 -5.31 8.70
C PRO A 31 4.96 -3.94 9.26
N LEU A 32 3.87 -3.34 8.75
CA LEU A 32 3.38 -2.04 9.20
C LEU A 32 2.92 -2.10 10.66
N ARG A 33 2.17 -3.14 11.04
CA ARG A 33 1.72 -3.36 12.42
C ARG A 33 2.89 -3.38 13.39
N VAL A 34 3.94 -4.13 13.06
CA VAL A 34 5.16 -4.24 13.89
C VAL A 34 5.89 -2.89 13.96
N ALA A 35 6.06 -2.21 12.83
CA ALA A 35 6.76 -0.93 12.78
C ALA A 35 6.04 0.16 13.60
N MET A 36 4.73 0.28 13.45
CA MET A 36 3.89 1.22 14.22
C MET A 36 3.99 0.94 15.72
N ALA A 37 3.83 -0.32 16.11
CA ALA A 37 3.87 -0.69 17.53
C ALA A 37 5.24 -0.36 18.16
N ASN A 38 6.33 -0.66 17.46
CA ASN A 38 7.68 -0.35 17.93
C ASN A 38 7.93 1.17 18.03
N TYR A 39 7.48 1.92 17.03
CA TYR A 39 7.62 3.38 17.03
C TYR A 39 6.86 4.02 18.19
N LEU A 40 5.60 3.60 18.41
CA LEU A 40 4.77 4.12 19.49
C LEU A 40 5.35 3.78 20.87
N ARG A 41 5.82 2.53 21.08
CA ARG A 41 6.51 2.13 22.31
C ARG A 41 7.69 3.05 22.60
N SER A 42 8.60 3.19 21.62
CA SER A 42 9.80 4.00 21.79
C SER A 42 9.48 5.48 22.02
N SER A 43 8.43 6.00 21.38
CA SER A 43 8.07 7.43 21.46
C SER A 43 7.37 7.79 22.76
N MET A 44 6.64 6.84 23.37
CA MET A 44 5.79 7.12 24.53
C MET A 44 6.30 6.49 25.84
N GLN A 45 7.38 5.70 25.81
CA GLN A 45 7.92 5.02 27.00
C GLN A 45 8.22 5.95 28.18
N THR A 46 8.58 7.21 27.94
CA THR A 46 8.92 8.18 28.99
C THR A 46 7.73 9.05 29.40
N ALA A 47 6.63 9.00 28.64
CA ALA A 47 5.48 9.89 28.82
C ALA A 47 4.35 9.23 29.63
N ILE A 48 4.24 7.90 29.60
CA ILE A 48 3.16 7.15 30.25
C ILE A 48 3.68 5.90 30.96
N SER A 49 2.89 5.37 31.88
CA SER A 49 3.21 4.15 32.61
C SER A 49 3.16 2.92 31.69
N GLN A 50 3.96 1.90 31.99
CA GLN A 50 4.12 0.69 31.15
C GLN A 50 2.80 -0.09 30.98
N ASP A 51 1.96 -0.12 32.01
CA ASP A 51 0.65 -0.75 32.01
C ASP A 51 -0.33 -0.09 31.02
N VAL A 52 -0.25 1.23 30.87
CA VAL A 52 -1.05 2.00 29.90
C VAL A 52 -0.42 1.95 28.51
N LEU A 53 0.91 1.91 28.42
CA LEU A 53 1.66 1.93 27.16
C LEU A 53 1.27 0.80 26.22
N GLU A 54 1.31 -0.45 26.69
CA GLU A 54 1.00 -1.59 25.81
C GLU A 54 -0.45 -1.60 25.35
N GLN A 55 -1.39 -1.17 26.20
CA GLN A 55 -2.79 -1.05 25.82
C GLN A 55 -2.99 0.04 24.76
N ALA A 56 -2.39 1.21 24.97
CA ALA A 56 -2.47 2.34 24.04
C ALA A 56 -1.82 2.00 22.68
N VAL A 57 -0.65 1.37 22.69
CA VAL A 57 0.07 0.95 21.47
C VAL A 57 -0.79 0.00 20.66
N ASN A 58 -1.38 -1.02 21.30
CA ASN A 58 -2.21 -1.99 20.60
C ASN A 58 -3.48 -1.36 20.02
N LEU A 59 -4.16 -0.50 20.79
CA LEU A 59 -5.35 0.21 20.33
C LEU A 59 -5.04 1.09 19.11
N VAL A 60 -4.05 1.98 19.25
CA VAL A 60 -3.67 2.93 18.18
C VAL A 60 -3.18 2.18 16.93
N THR A 61 -2.40 1.10 17.11
CA THR A 61 -1.91 0.31 15.98
C THR A 61 -3.08 -0.33 15.22
N ASN A 62 -4.01 -0.99 15.92
CA ASN A 62 -5.13 -1.66 15.28
C ASN A 62 -6.08 -0.67 14.59
N ASP A 63 -6.39 0.46 15.23
CA ASP A 63 -7.30 1.47 14.69
C ASP A 63 -6.76 2.14 13.42
N ASN A 64 -5.44 2.22 13.28
CA ASN A 64 -4.78 2.91 12.16
C ASN A 64 -4.18 1.96 11.12
N LEU A 65 -4.19 0.64 11.36
CA LEU A 65 -3.53 -0.34 10.50
C LEU A 65 -4.12 -0.34 9.09
N ASP A 66 -5.45 -0.40 8.98
CA ASP A 66 -6.12 -0.47 7.68
C ASP A 66 -5.96 0.84 6.89
N LEU A 67 -5.96 1.99 7.57
CA LEU A 67 -5.66 3.29 6.95
C LEU A 67 -4.23 3.31 6.39
N GLY A 68 -3.25 2.87 7.18
CA GLY A 68 -1.86 2.81 6.74
C GLY A 68 -1.65 1.84 5.57
N CYS A 69 -2.34 0.69 5.57
CA CYS A 69 -2.36 -0.22 4.42
C CYS A 69 -2.93 0.46 3.17
N ALA A 70 -4.07 1.16 3.29
CA ALA A 70 -4.69 1.86 2.17
C ALA A 70 -3.77 2.94 1.57
N VAL A 71 -3.00 3.65 2.39
CA VAL A 71 -1.99 4.63 1.92
C VAL A 71 -0.88 3.94 1.13
N ILE A 72 -0.36 2.81 1.62
CA ILE A 72 0.69 2.04 0.94
C ILE A 72 0.17 1.45 -0.37
N GLU A 73 -1.02 0.85 -0.36
CA GLU A 73 -1.67 0.30 -1.55
C GLU A 73 -1.85 1.34 -2.63
N LYS A 74 -2.33 2.54 -2.26
CA LYS A 74 -2.49 3.65 -3.19
C LYS A 74 -1.15 4.05 -3.80
N ALA A 75 -0.13 4.25 -2.98
CA ALA A 75 1.21 4.62 -3.46
C ALA A 75 1.81 3.55 -4.39
N ALA A 76 1.65 2.27 -4.05
CA ALA A 76 2.10 1.15 -4.88
C ALA A 76 1.35 1.08 -6.20
N THR A 77 0.03 1.26 -6.17
CA THR A 77 -0.84 1.25 -7.36
C THR A 77 -0.49 2.38 -8.31
N GLU A 78 -0.40 3.61 -7.81
CA GLU A 78 -0.04 4.78 -8.63
C GLU A 78 1.35 4.64 -9.25
N LYS A 79 2.31 4.07 -8.52
CA LYS A 79 3.64 3.77 -9.06
C LYS A 79 3.56 2.72 -10.17
N ALA A 80 2.85 1.62 -9.93
CA ALA A 80 2.75 0.54 -10.89
C ALA A 80 2.04 0.97 -12.20
N GLN A 81 1.07 1.89 -12.11
CA GLN A 81 0.43 2.47 -13.30
C GLN A 81 1.41 3.32 -14.12
N ARG A 82 2.23 4.18 -13.47
CA ARG A 82 3.27 4.95 -14.18
C ARG A 82 4.30 4.04 -14.83
N ASP A 83 4.78 3.04 -14.09
CA ASP A 83 5.75 2.07 -14.60
C ASP A 83 5.16 1.30 -15.80
N LEU A 84 3.85 0.98 -15.78
CA LEU A 84 3.16 0.33 -16.89
C LEU A 84 3.06 1.22 -18.13
N GLU A 85 2.75 2.51 -17.96
CA GLU A 85 2.67 3.47 -19.06
C GLU A 85 4.00 3.56 -19.83
N GLU A 86 5.13 3.58 -19.12
CA GLU A 86 6.46 3.59 -19.72
C GLU A 86 6.75 2.32 -20.55
N VAL A 87 6.21 1.17 -20.14
CA VAL A 87 6.41 -0.12 -20.82
C VAL A 87 5.45 -0.32 -21.99
N ILE A 88 4.19 0.08 -21.85
CA ILE A 88 3.14 -0.15 -22.86
C ILE A 88 3.15 0.89 -23.97
N ALA A 89 3.51 2.15 -23.70
CA ALA A 89 3.56 3.21 -24.70
C ALA A 89 4.34 2.84 -25.99
N PRO A 90 5.55 2.25 -25.93
CA PRO A 90 6.27 1.85 -27.15
C PRO A 90 5.64 0.64 -27.87
N VAL A 91 4.86 -0.19 -27.17
CA VAL A 91 4.19 -1.37 -27.75
C VAL A 91 2.95 -0.96 -28.54
N LEU A 92 2.26 0.10 -28.13
CA LEU A 92 1.07 0.63 -28.80
C LEU A 92 1.40 1.60 -29.95
N ALA A 93 2.65 2.01 -30.11
CA ALA A 93 3.07 2.96 -31.15
C ALA A 93 3.41 2.31 -32.52
N VAL A 94 3.05 1.03 -32.72
CA VAL A 94 3.36 0.20 -33.90
C VAL A 94 2.08 -0.31 -34.54
#